data_AF-A0A2D4XKK7-F1
#
_entry.id   AF-A0A2D4XKK7-F1
#
_cell.length_a   1.000
_cell.length_b   1.000
_cell.length_c   1.000
_cell.angle_alpha   90.00
_cell.angle_beta   90.00
_cell.angle_gamma   90.00
#
_symmetry.space_group_name_H-M   'P 1'
#
loop_
_entity.id
_entity.type
_entity.pdbx_description
1 polymer ?
#
loop_
_entity_poly.entity_id
_entity_poly.type
_entity_poly.pdbx_seq_one_letter_code
_entity_poly.pdbx_strand_id
1 'polypeptide(L)'
;MATKTNILKNNLIEALEQSLGIVTTACKKVKCNRSTFYKYYNNDKVFRAKVDDLQNLTLDFVESQLHEQIKEGNTTATIFYLKTKGKKRGFIERQEIQMDGGIESKIIEWTPAKDK
;
A
#
# COMPACT_ATOMS: atom_id res chain seq x y z
N MET A 1 6.10 28.07 24.09
CA MET A 1 7.48 27.57 23.87
C MET A 1 7.39 26.25 23.10
N ALA A 2 8.11 26.11 21.99
CA ALA A 2 8.11 24.86 21.23
C ALA A 2 8.91 23.79 22.00
N THR A 3 8.24 22.72 22.44
CA THR A 3 8.89 21.57 23.09
C THR A 3 9.80 20.85 22.09
N LYS A 4 10.92 20.28 22.53
CA LYS A 4 11.84 19.49 21.67
C LYS A 4 11.11 18.44 20.81
N THR A 5 10.03 17.88 21.33
CA THR A 5 9.16 16.92 20.62
C THR A 5 8.40 17.54 19.45
N ASN A 6 7.96 18.80 19.55
CA ASN A 6 7.26 19.49 18.46
C ASN A 6 8.22 19.80 17.29
N ILE A 7 9.44 20.22 17.61
CA ILE A 7 10.50 20.47 16.61
C ILE A 7 10.81 19.16 15.86
N LEU A 8 10.96 18.05 16.59
CA LEU A 8 11.23 16.74 15.98
C LEU A 8 10.10 16.29 15.04
N LYS A 9 8.83 16.51 15.43
CA LYS A 9 7.67 16.19 14.60
C LYS A 9 7.62 17.03 13.32
N ASN A 10 7.87 18.33 13.40
CA ASN A 10 7.91 19.19 12.22
C ASN A 10 9.04 18.78 11.27
N ASN A 11 10.25 18.56 11.79
CA ASN A 11 11.38 18.09 10.97
C ASN A 11 11.09 16.74 10.30
N LEU A 12 10.33 15.85 10.97
CA LEU A 12 9.88 14.58 10.41
C LEU A 12 8.92 14.76 9.23
N ILE A 13 7.99 15.72 9.33
CA ILE A 13 7.04 16.05 8.25
C ILE A 13 7.79 16.63 7.04
N GLU A 14 8.69 17.59 7.26
CA GLU A 14 9.51 18.17 6.19
C GLU A 14 10.41 17.12 5.53
N ALA A 15 11.00 16.23 6.32
CA ALA A 15 11.80 15.14 5.79
C ALA A 15 10.96 14.12 5.01
N LEU A 16 9.71 13.88 5.39
CA LEU A 16 8.78 13.03 4.65
C LEU A 16 8.40 13.64 3.30
N GLU A 17 8.12 14.94 3.26
CA GLU A 17 7.81 15.66 2.03
C GLU A 17 8.98 15.55 1.03
N GLN A 18 10.20 15.80 1.50
CA GLN A 18 11.41 15.66 0.67
C GLN A 18 11.73 14.21 0.27
N SER A 19 11.23 13.24 1.04
CA SER A 19 11.46 11.81 0.78
C SER A 19 10.31 11.16 0.00
N LEU A 20 9.35 11.95 -0.51
CA LEU A 20 8.16 11.44 -1.20
C LEU A 20 7.42 10.38 -0.37
N GLY A 21 7.22 10.65 0.92
CA GLY A 21 6.50 9.75 1.83
C GLY A 21 7.29 8.53 2.32
N ILE A 22 8.57 8.38 1.94
CA ILE A 22 9.39 7.25 2.39
C ILE A 22 9.83 7.47 3.84
N VAL A 23 9.08 6.86 4.78
CA VAL A 23 9.33 6.90 6.24
C VAL A 23 10.76 6.55 6.59
N THR A 24 11.34 5.59 5.89
CA THR A 24 12.67 5.07 6.20
C THR A 24 13.78 6.09 5.91
N THR A 25 13.66 6.81 4.80
CA THR A 25 14.57 7.85 4.37
C THR A 25 14.40 9.10 5.23
N ALA A 26 13.14 9.47 5.52
CA ALA A 26 12.83 10.58 6.41
C ALA A 26 13.41 10.35 7.83
N CYS A 27 13.22 9.15 8.38
CA CYS A 27 13.76 8.80 9.70
C CYS A 27 15.29 8.83 9.74
N LYS A 28 15.98 8.39 8.67
CA LYS A 28 17.44 8.50 8.56
C LYS A 28 17.90 9.95 8.52
N LYS A 29 17.19 10.81 7.77
CA LYS A 29 17.51 12.22 7.60
C LYS A 29 17.39 13.00 8.92
N VAL A 30 16.35 12.70 9.70
CA VAL A 30 16.09 13.33 11.02
C VAL A 30 16.83 12.60 12.16
N LYS A 31 17.57 11.52 11.86
CA LYS A 31 18.25 10.65 12.84
C LYS A 31 17.31 10.14 13.95
N CYS A 32 16.11 9.73 13.57
CA CYS A 32 15.15 9.13 14.49
C CYS A 32 14.91 7.64 14.16
N ASN A 33 14.51 6.87 15.17
CA ASN A 33 14.09 5.48 14.96
C ASN A 33 12.68 5.43 14.35
N ARG A 34 12.42 4.45 13.47
CA ARG A 34 11.08 4.19 12.91
C ARG A 34 10.04 3.95 14.00
N SER A 35 10.42 3.33 15.12
CA SER A 35 9.50 3.12 16.25
C SER A 35 8.99 4.43 16.84
N THR A 36 9.84 5.47 16.87
CA THR A 36 9.47 6.82 17.33
C THR A 36 8.47 7.46 16.37
N PHE A 37 8.65 7.27 15.06
CA PHE A 37 7.71 7.73 14.05
C PHE A 37 6.32 7.11 14.25
N TYR A 38 6.22 5.77 14.34
CA TYR A 38 4.94 5.10 14.55
C TYR A 38 4.30 5.46 15.90
N LYS A 39 5.11 5.72 16.94
CA LYS A 39 4.61 6.23 18.21
C LYS A 39 3.92 7.59 18.01
N TYR A 40 4.49 8.51 17.24
CA TYR A 40 3.83 9.80 16.96
C TYR A 40 2.61 9.64 16.06
N TYR A 41 2.70 8.79 15.03
CA TYR A 41 1.59 8.50 14.14
C TYR A 41 0.36 7.93 14.88
N ASN A 42 0.56 7.05 15.86
CA ASN A 42 -0.54 6.43 16.60
C ASN A 42 -1.09 7.31 17.73
N ASN A 43 -0.25 8.11 18.38
CA ASN A 43 -0.65 8.90 19.55
C ASN A 43 -1.09 10.33 19.21
N ASP A 44 -0.71 10.87 18.04
CA ASP A 44 -1.00 12.24 17.64
C ASP A 44 -1.81 12.29 16.34
N LYS A 45 -3.09 12.61 16.47
CA LYS A 45 -4.04 12.70 15.36
C LYS A 45 -3.67 13.81 14.36
N VAL A 46 -3.09 14.92 14.83
CA VAL A 46 -2.73 16.05 13.96
C VAL A 46 -1.51 15.68 13.12
N PHE A 47 -0.53 15.03 13.75
CA PHE A 47 0.64 14.51 13.03
C PHE A 47 0.22 13.47 11.98
N ARG A 48 -0.65 12.53 12.36
CA ARG A 48 -1.20 11.53 11.45
C ARG A 48 -1.89 12.15 10.24
N ALA A 49 -2.79 13.11 10.44
CA ALA A 49 -3.49 13.77 9.34
C ALA A 49 -2.52 14.37 8.33
N LYS A 50 -1.48 15.07 8.80
CA LYS A 50 -0.45 15.65 7.91
C LYS A 50 0.35 14.59 7.13
N VAL A 51 0.64 13.46 7.77
CA VAL A 51 1.32 12.34 7.09
C VAL A 51 0.42 11.72 6.03
N ASP A 52 -0.86 11.51 6.34
CA ASP A 52 -1.84 10.95 5.41
C ASP A 52 -2.07 11.91 4.21
N ASP A 53 -2.10 13.22 4.44
CA ASP A 53 -2.15 14.23 3.37
C ASP A 53 -0.91 14.19 2.46
N LEU A 54 0.29 14.05 3.04
CA LEU A 54 1.52 13.87 2.26
C LEU A 54 1.53 12.59 1.42
N GLN A 55 0.88 11.53 1.90
CA GLN A 55 0.74 10.29 1.12
C GLN A 55 -0.15 10.50 -0.10
N ASN A 56 -1.24 11.26 0.01
CA ASN A 56 -2.07 11.62 -1.14
C ASN A 56 -1.25 12.42 -2.17
N LEU A 57 -0.47 13.41 -1.72
CA LEU A 57 0.42 14.19 -2.58
C LEU A 57 1.46 13.31 -3.31
N THR A 58 1.98 12.30 -2.60
CA THR A 58 2.91 11.32 -3.19
C THR A 58 2.22 10.47 -4.25
N LEU A 59 0.96 10.07 -4.03
CA LEU A 59 0.19 9.35 -5.04
C LEU A 59 -0.03 10.19 -6.30
N ASP A 60 -0.37 11.48 -6.15
CA ASP A 60 -0.53 12.40 -7.28
C ASP A 60 0.77 12.56 -8.09
N PHE A 61 1.92 12.61 -7.39
CA PHE A 61 3.23 12.64 -8.03
C PHE A 61 3.50 11.36 -8.84
N VAL A 62 3.22 10.19 -8.27
CA VAL A 62 3.39 8.90 -8.97
C VAL A 62 2.43 8.79 -10.15
N GLU A 63 1.18 9.25 -10.02
CA GLU A 63 0.22 9.30 -11.14
C GLU A 63 0.73 10.21 -12.27
N SER A 64 1.33 11.35 -11.93
CA SER A 64 1.92 12.27 -12.91
C SER A 64 3.10 11.63 -13.66
N GLN A 65 4.00 10.96 -12.94
CA GLN A 65 5.11 10.22 -13.52
C GLN A 65 4.65 9.04 -14.38
N LEU A 66 3.57 8.35 -13.98
CA LEU A 66 2.97 7.28 -14.79
C LEU A 66 2.46 7.83 -16.13
N HIS A 67 1.79 8.99 -16.12
CA HIS A 67 1.33 9.62 -17.37
C HIS A 67 2.48 10.09 -18.26
N GLU A 68 3.57 10.59 -17.67
CA GLU A 68 4.78 10.96 -18.42
C GLU A 68 5.37 9.73 -19.14
N GLN A 69 5.53 8.61 -18.43
CA GLN A 69 6.01 7.36 -19.03
C GLN A 69 5.10 6.84 -20.14
N ILE A 70 3.78 7.00 -20.02
CA ILE A 70 2.83 6.64 -21.08
C ILE A 70 3.06 7.52 -22.31
N LYS A 71 3.27 8.82 -22.13
CA LYS A 71 3.55 9.76 -23.21
C LYS A 71 4.86 9.44 -23.93
N GLU A 72 5.88 8.98 -23.19
CA GLU A 72 7.16 8.51 -23.75
C GLU A 72 7.06 7.15 -24.48
N GLY A 73 5.89 6.50 -24.45
CA GLY A 73 5.64 5.26 -25.17
C GLY A 73 5.96 3.99 -24.36
N ASN A 74 6.03 4.07 -23.03
CA ASN A 74 6.20 2.88 -22.21
C ASN A 74 4.94 2.00 -22.24
N THR A 75 5.02 0.88 -22.97
CA THR A 75 3.91 -0.08 -23.13
C THR A 75 3.46 -0.67 -21.79
N THR A 76 4.38 -0.95 -20.87
CA THR A 76 4.06 -1.52 -19.56
C THR A 76 3.26 -0.54 -18.71
N ALA A 77 3.66 0.73 -18.68
CA ALA A 77 2.92 1.79 -17.99
C ALA A 77 1.49 1.94 -18.57
N THR A 78 1.36 1.87 -19.89
CA THR A 78 0.07 1.95 -20.59
C THR A 78 -0.84 0.77 -20.23
N ILE A 79 -0.31 -0.46 -20.29
CA ILE A 79 -1.05 -1.67 -19.91
C ILE A 79 -1.47 -1.59 -18.44
N PHE A 80 -0.57 -1.19 -17.54
CA PHE A 80 -0.85 -1.06 -16.11
C PHE A 80 -1.98 -0.05 -15.84
N TYR A 81 -1.94 1.11 -16.49
CA TYR A 81 -2.99 2.11 -16.36
C TYR A 81 -4.35 1.61 -16.86
N LEU A 82 -4.39 0.93 -18.01
CA LEU A 82 -5.61 0.35 -18.57
C LEU A 82 -6.16 -0.78 -17.69
N LYS A 83 -5.31 -1.66 -17.15
CA LYS A 83 -5.73 -2.71 -16.22
C LYS A 83 -6.31 -2.18 -14.92
N THR A 84 -5.90 -0.98 -14.48
CA THR A 84 -6.35 -0.39 -13.20
C THR A 84 -7.55 0.54 -13.38
N LYS A 85 -7.41 1.63 -14.16
CA LYS A 85 -8.48 2.63 -14.39
C LYS A 85 -9.42 2.22 -15.53
N GLY A 86 -8.93 1.46 -16.50
CA GLY A 86 -9.70 1.00 -17.67
C GLY A 86 -10.62 -0.20 -17.41
N LYS A 87 -10.69 -0.76 -16.19
CA LYS A 87 -11.58 -1.89 -15.86
C LYS A 87 -13.04 -1.65 -16.26
N LYS A 88 -13.54 -0.43 -16.07
CA LYS A 88 -14.91 -0.03 -16.47
C LYS A 88 -15.15 -0.09 -17.98
N ARG A 89 -14.09 -0.03 -18.79
CA ARG A 89 -14.13 -0.13 -20.26
C ARG A 89 -13.87 -1.54 -20.78
N GLY A 90 -13.77 -2.54 -19.89
CA GLY A 90 -13.56 -3.94 -20.27
C GLY A 90 -12.11 -4.42 -20.26
N PHE A 91 -11.15 -3.59 -19.81
CA PHE A 91 -9.75 -4.00 -19.62
C PHE A 91 -9.57 -4.83 -18.34
N ILE A 92 -10.29 -5.95 -18.25
CA ILE A 92 -10.25 -6.89 -17.14
C ILE A 92 -9.46 -8.11 -17.58
N GLU A 93 -8.34 -8.36 -16.90
CA GLU A 93 -7.61 -9.61 -17.05
C GLU A 93 -8.40 -10.73 -16.38
N ARG A 94 -8.92 -11.66 -17.19
CA ARG A 94 -9.59 -12.86 -16.69
C ARG A 94 -8.56 -13.98 -16.56
N GLN A 95 -8.54 -14.64 -15.42
CA GLN A 95 -7.82 -15.90 -15.26
C GLN A 95 -8.79 -17.04 -15.60
N GLU A 96 -8.45 -17.85 -16.60
CA GLU A 96 -9.14 -19.12 -16.83
C GLU A 96 -8.54 -20.16 -15.88
N ILE A 97 -9.28 -20.50 -14.83
CA ILE A 97 -8.91 -21.58 -13.91
C ILE A 97 -9.59 -22.85 -14.42
N GLN A 98 -8.83 -23.71 -15.07
CA GLN A 98 -9.28 -25.08 -15.37
C GLN A 98 -9.15 -25.92 -14.10
N MET A 99 -10.28 -26.25 -13.49
CA MET A 99 -10.34 -27.12 -12.32
C MET A 99 -10.58 -28.56 -12.79
N ASP A 100 -9.51 -29.24 -13.20
CA ASP A 100 -9.51 -30.68 -13.51
C ASP A 100 -9.34 -31.47 -12.20
N GLY A 101 -10.37 -31.42 -11.35
CA GLY A 101 -10.42 -32.15 -10.09
C GLY A 101 -11.42 -33.28 -10.23
N GLY A 102 -10.94 -34.49 -10.53
CA GLY A 102 -11.76 -35.69 -10.46
C GLY A 102 -12.46 -35.76 -9.11
N ILE A 103 -13.79 -35.76 -9.11
CA ILE A 103 -14.60 -35.89 -7.90
C ILE A 103 -14.46 -37.33 -7.41
N GLU A 104 -13.43 -37.61 -6.60
CA GLU A 104 -13.34 -38.88 -5.87
C GLU A 104 -14.32 -38.84 -4.71
N SER A 105 -15.56 -39.24 -4.98
CA SER A 105 -16.55 -39.51 -3.94
C SER A 105 -16.14 -40.78 -3.18
N LYS A 106 -15.39 -40.65 -2.08
CA LYS A 106 -15.25 -41.76 -1.13
C LYS A 106 -16.56 -41.90 -0.36
N ILE A 107 -17.27 -43.00 -0.62
CA ILE A 107 -18.42 -43.44 0.15
C ILE A 107 -17.89 -43.75 1.55
N ILE A 108 -18.24 -42.92 2.53
CA ILE A 108 -17.97 -43.17 3.94
C ILE A 108 -19.06 -44.10 4.46
N GLU A 109 -18.74 -45.38 4.64
CA GLU A 109 -19.57 -46.29 5.42
C GLU A 109 -19.50 -45.90 6.90
N TRP A 110 -20.61 -45.40 7.42
CA TRP A 110 -20.76 -45.12 8.84
C TRP A 110 -20.84 -46.44 9.62
N THR A 111 -19.83 -46.72 10.43
CA THR A 111 -19.88 -47.80 11.42
C THR A 111 -20.37 -47.24 12.76
N PRO A 112 -21.53 -47.70 13.29
CA PRO A 112 -21.96 -47.31 14.62
C PRO A 112 -20.92 -47.76 15.66
N ALA A 113 -20.64 -46.90 16.64
CA ALA A 113 -19.86 -47.28 17.80
C ALA A 113 -20.55 -48.45 18.52
N LYS A 114 -19.83 -49.55 18.72
CA LYS A 114 -20.31 -50.67 19.54
C LYS A 114 -20.44 -50.19 20.98
N ASP A 115 -21.67 -50.20 21.48
CA ASP A 115 -21.97 -49.93 22.88
C ASP A 115 -21.55 -51.16 23.72
N LYS A 116 -20.70 -50.89 24.73
CA LYS A 116 -20.19 -51.75 25.83
C LYS A 116 -19.12 -52.81 25.54
#